data_AF-A0A4R1Z491-F1
#
_entry.id   AF-A0A4R1Z491-F1
#
_cell.length_a   1.000
_cell.length_b   1.000
_cell.length_c   1.000
_cell.angle_alpha   90.00
_cell.angle_beta   90.00
_cell.angle_gamma   90.00
#
_symmetry.space_group_name_H-M   'P 1'
#
loop_
_entity.id
_entity.type
_entity.pdbx_description
1 polymer ?
#
loop_
_entity_poly.entity_id
_entity_poly.type
_entity_poly.pdbx_seq_one_letter_code
_entity_poly.pdbx_strand_id
1 'polypeptide(L)'
;MREAGMLVDGPQGYMVCYAIASQNLRLGLDVIADTVNPIQITREAWRNVAESLDTPFVEIEVVCSDEREHRHRVETREADIPGFVLPAWEQVRNRQYDPWDRHHIVIDTAHQTVSESLETLYEQLNNSRSQ
;
A
#
# COMPACT_ATOMS: atom_id res chain seq x y z
N MET A 1 -5.08 -7.18 15.45
CA MET A 1 -5.81 -7.37 16.72
C MET A 1 -6.31 -8.79 16.78
N ARG A 2 -5.98 -9.54 17.84
CA ARG A 2 -6.44 -10.93 18.04
C ARG A 2 -7.62 -10.91 19.01
N GLU A 3 -8.76 -11.45 18.58
CA GLU A 3 -9.69 -12.13 19.48
C GLU A 3 -9.84 -13.57 19.00
N ALA A 4 -9.58 -14.52 19.90
CA ALA A 4 -9.97 -15.93 19.84
C ALA A 4 -9.61 -16.74 18.59
N GLY A 5 -8.32 -16.97 18.32
CA GLY A 5 -7.85 -18.19 17.63
C GLY A 5 -8.41 -18.48 16.22
N MET A 6 -9.15 -17.57 15.60
CA MET A 6 -9.68 -17.72 14.26
C MET A 6 -8.75 -17.03 13.26
N LEU A 7 -8.51 -17.71 12.13
CA LEU A 7 -7.98 -17.08 10.94
C LEU A 7 -8.97 -16.00 10.51
N VAL A 8 -8.59 -14.75 10.70
CA VAL A 8 -9.37 -13.60 10.21
C VAL A 8 -9.05 -13.48 8.73
N ASP A 9 -9.89 -14.08 7.89
CA ASP A 9 -9.87 -13.90 6.46
C ASP A 9 -10.99 -12.90 6.11
N GLY A 10 -10.64 -11.62 5.99
CA GLY A 10 -11.63 -10.55 5.81
C GLY A 10 -11.12 -9.13 6.06
N PRO A 11 -11.99 -8.12 5.92
CA PRO A 11 -11.61 -6.70 5.93
C PRO A 11 -11.29 -6.17 7.33
N GLN A 12 -11.34 -6.97 8.39
CA GLN A 12 -11.19 -6.51 9.78
C GLN A 12 -9.83 -5.85 10.02
N GLY A 13 -8.76 -6.36 9.39
CA GLY A 13 -7.45 -5.71 9.42
C GLY A 13 -7.52 -4.28 8.88
N TYR A 14 -8.16 -4.10 7.72
CA TYR A 14 -8.38 -2.78 7.12
C TYR A 14 -9.23 -1.88 7.99
N MET A 15 -10.34 -2.37 8.54
CA MET A 15 -11.23 -1.56 9.38
C MET A 15 -10.50 -1.00 10.61
N VAL A 16 -9.66 -1.80 11.25
CA VAL A 16 -8.82 -1.34 12.37
C VAL A 16 -7.82 -0.29 11.89
N CYS A 17 -7.15 -0.51 10.77
CA CYS A 17 -6.22 0.46 10.19
C CYS A 17 -6.89 1.80 9.84
N TYR A 18 -8.09 1.78 9.25
CA TYR A 18 -8.86 3.00 8.95
C TYR A 18 -9.21 3.77 10.21
N ALA A 19 -9.65 3.08 11.26
CA ALA A 19 -9.98 3.70 12.54
C ALA A 19 -8.75 4.36 13.18
N ILE A 20 -7.61 3.66 13.20
CA ILE A 20 -6.35 4.18 13.73
C ILE A 20 -5.88 5.40 12.93
N ALA A 21 -5.94 5.34 11.60
CA ALA A 21 -5.58 6.46 10.74
C ALA A 21 -6.48 7.68 11.00
N SER A 22 -7.81 7.50 11.05
CA SER A 22 -8.75 8.58 11.36
C SER A 22 -8.45 9.25 12.71
N GLN A 23 -8.12 8.47 13.74
CA GLN A 23 -7.78 9.02 15.06
C GLN A 23 -6.47 9.81 15.03
N ASN A 24 -5.43 9.33 14.33
CA ASN A 24 -4.16 10.06 14.20
C ASN A 24 -4.34 11.37 13.42
N LEU A 25 -5.10 11.36 12.33
CA LEU A 25 -5.42 12.58 11.58
C LEU A 25 -6.19 13.59 12.43
N ARG A 26 -7.16 13.14 13.26
CA ARG A 26 -7.88 14.01 14.21
C ARG A 26 -6.97 14.65 15.28
N LEU A 27 -5.84 14.03 15.59
CA LEU A 27 -4.81 14.59 16.47
C LEU A 27 -3.88 15.57 15.75
N GLY A 28 -4.06 15.79 14.44
CA GLY A 28 -3.20 16.64 13.62
C GLY A 28 -1.88 15.98 13.22
N LEU A 29 -1.78 14.64 13.28
CA LEU A 29 -0.60 13.89 12.86
C LEU A 29 -0.71 13.45 11.40
N ASP A 30 0.42 13.39 10.70
CA ASP A 30 0.51 12.77 9.38
C ASP A 30 0.38 11.24 9.49
N VAL A 31 -0.25 10.61 8.48
CA VAL A 31 -0.41 9.16 8.39
C VAL A 31 0.14 8.65 7.06
N ILE A 32 0.98 7.61 7.12
CA ILE A 32 1.41 6.83 5.97
C ILE A 32 0.78 5.44 6.08
N ALA A 33 -0.08 5.09 5.13
CA ALA A 33 -0.78 3.81 5.09
C ALA A 33 -0.16 2.87 4.04
N ASP A 34 0.83 2.07 4.46
CA ASP A 34 1.43 1.03 3.62
C ASP A 34 0.62 -0.27 3.74
N THR A 35 -0.21 -0.54 2.73
CA THR A 35 -1.05 -1.73 2.66
C THR A 35 -1.23 -2.17 1.21
N VAL A 36 -1.44 -3.47 1.00
CA VAL A 36 -1.72 -4.00 -0.34
C VAL A 36 -3.15 -3.59 -0.71
N ASN A 37 -3.34 -2.55 -1.52
CA ASN A 37 -4.67 -2.03 -1.89
C ASN A 37 -5.05 -2.36 -3.34
N PRO A 38 -5.24 -3.65 -3.70
CA PRO A 38 -5.32 -4.06 -5.08
C PRO A 38 -6.70 -3.78 -5.70
N ILE A 39 -7.75 -3.61 -4.88
CA ILE A 39 -9.12 -3.46 -5.35
C ILE A 39 -9.68 -2.08 -5.02
N GLN A 40 -10.60 -1.61 -5.87
CA GLN A 40 -11.13 -0.25 -5.81
C GLN A 40 -11.74 0.09 -4.44
N ILE A 41 -12.53 -0.82 -3.87
CA ILE A 41 -13.20 -0.63 -2.57
C ILE A 41 -12.21 -0.33 -1.43
N THR A 42 -11.04 -0.96 -1.42
CA THR A 42 -10.01 -0.71 -0.38
C THR A 42 -9.32 0.64 -0.56
N ARG A 43 -9.11 1.07 -1.82
CA ARG A 43 -8.54 2.38 -2.12
C ARG A 43 -9.50 3.51 -1.77
N GLU A 44 -10.78 3.36 -2.11
CA GLU A 44 -11.84 4.31 -1.74
C GLU A 44 -12.00 4.42 -0.22
N ALA A 45 -11.96 3.31 0.50
CA ALA A 45 -12.06 3.32 1.95
C ALA A 45 -10.90 4.09 2.61
N TRP A 46 -9.65 3.92 2.13
CA TRP A 46 -8.51 4.71 2.60
C TRP A 46 -8.66 6.20 2.33
N ARG A 47 -9.06 6.55 1.11
CA ARG A 47 -9.35 7.93 0.71
C ARG A 47 -10.41 8.58 1.60
N ASN A 48 -11.52 7.87 1.85
CA ASN A 48 -12.63 8.34 2.68
C ASN A 48 -12.18 8.70 4.11
N VAL A 49 -11.13 8.07 4.64
CA VAL A 49 -10.57 8.43 5.96
C VAL A 49 -10.10 9.89 5.98
N ALA A 50 -9.37 10.32 4.94
CA ALA A 50 -8.86 11.69 4.83
C ALA A 50 -9.96 12.67 4.41
N GLU A 51 -10.79 12.31 3.42
CA GLU A 51 -11.88 13.17 2.91
C GLU A 51 -12.92 13.49 4.01
N SER A 52 -13.27 12.51 4.85
CA SER A 52 -14.22 12.73 5.96
C SER A 52 -13.73 13.70 7.04
N LEU A 53 -12.44 14.03 7.01
CA LEU A 53 -11.77 14.95 7.94
C LEU A 53 -11.28 16.22 7.24
N ASP A 54 -11.65 16.42 5.97
CA ASP A 54 -11.16 17.54 5.13
C ASP A 54 -9.62 17.65 5.14
N THR A 55 -8.95 16.50 5.18
CA THR A 55 -7.49 16.42 5.23
C THR A 55 -6.95 16.08 3.83
N PRO A 56 -5.92 16.78 3.33
CA PRO A 56 -5.32 16.46 2.05
C PRO A 56 -4.69 15.07 2.08
N PHE A 57 -4.71 14.38 0.94
CA PHE A 57 -4.11 13.06 0.79
C PHE A 57 -3.37 12.94 -0.54
N VAL A 58 -2.46 11.96 -0.62
CA VAL A 58 -1.78 11.57 -1.85
C VAL A 58 -1.86 10.05 -1.98
N GLU A 59 -2.21 9.56 -3.15
CA GLU A 59 -2.20 8.13 -3.48
C GLU A 59 -0.92 7.79 -4.24
N ILE A 60 -0.21 6.75 -3.79
CA ILE A 60 1.05 6.28 -4.36
C ILE A 60 0.90 4.79 -4.66
N GLU A 61 1.10 4.41 -5.90
CA GLU A 61 1.23 3.02 -6.35
C GLU A 61 2.71 2.66 -6.46
N VAL A 62 3.13 1.59 -5.79
CA VAL A 62 4.47 1.04 -5.90
C VAL A 62 4.42 -0.24 -6.73
N VAL A 63 5.14 -0.24 -7.85
CA VAL A 63 5.20 -1.37 -8.78
C VAL A 63 6.63 -1.86 -8.97
N CYS A 64 6.76 -3.05 -9.57
CA CYS A 64 8.00 -3.53 -10.14
C CYS A 64 7.65 -4.06 -11.53
N SER A 65 7.99 -3.30 -12.57
CA SER A 65 7.64 -3.62 -13.95
C SER A 65 8.43 -4.79 -14.54
N ASP A 66 9.60 -5.11 -14.01
CA ASP A 66 10.35 -6.32 -14.36
C ASP A 66 9.81 -7.53 -13.58
N GLU A 67 9.07 -8.39 -14.29
CA GLU A 67 8.51 -9.64 -13.76
C GLU A 67 9.60 -10.57 -13.17
N ARG A 68 10.78 -10.65 -13.78
CA ARG A 68 11.86 -11.53 -13.32
C ARG A 68 12.41 -11.03 -11.99
N GLU A 69 12.59 -9.72 -11.88
CA GLU A 69 13.05 -9.08 -10.65
C GLU A 69 12.00 -9.22 -9.55
N HIS A 70 10.72 -8.95 -9.84
CA HIS A 70 9.63 -9.12 -8.88
C HIS A 70 9.53 -10.57 -8.40
N ARG A 71 9.56 -11.53 -9.32
CA ARG A 71 9.56 -12.96 -8.99
C ARG A 71 10.74 -13.33 -8.11
N HIS A 72 11.94 -12.88 -8.45
CA HIS A 72 13.13 -13.11 -7.64
C HIS A 72 12.96 -12.57 -6.22
N ARG A 73 12.47 -11.33 -6.07
CA ARG A 73 12.19 -10.70 -4.76
C ARG A 73 11.16 -11.51 -3.94
N VAL A 74 10.12 -12.06 -4.57
CA VAL A 74 9.11 -12.90 -3.88
C VAL A 74 9.70 -14.23 -3.45
N GLU A 75 10.38 -14.94 -4.35
CA GLU A 75 10.87 -16.31 -4.10
C GLU A 75 12.07 -16.35 -3.14
N THR A 76 12.82 -15.25 -3.02
CA THR A 76 13.99 -15.13 -2.13
C THR A 76 13.71 -14.41 -0.81
N ARG A 77 12.50 -13.86 -0.63
CA ARG A 77 12.14 -13.17 0.60
C ARG A 77 12.17 -14.15 1.77
N GLU A 78 12.84 -13.75 2.86
CA GLU A 78 12.77 -14.44 4.13
C GLU A 78 11.60 -13.91 4.95
N ALA A 79 10.83 -14.81 5.57
CA ALA A 79 9.74 -14.42 6.45
C ALA A 79 10.33 -13.88 7.76
N ASP A 80 9.95 -12.66 8.12
CA ASP A 80 10.33 -11.95 9.34
C ASP A 80 9.38 -12.22 10.51
N ILE A 81 8.28 -12.92 10.27
CA ILE A 81 7.24 -13.25 11.25
C ILE A 81 7.21 -14.78 11.47
N PRO A 82 7.41 -15.27 12.71
CA PRO A 82 7.35 -16.70 13.00
C PRO A 82 6.03 -17.35 12.58
N GLY A 83 6.13 -18.41 11.79
CA GLY A 83 4.97 -19.15 11.28
C GLY A 83 4.23 -18.49 10.11
N PHE A 84 4.70 -17.35 9.61
CA PHE A 84 4.13 -16.73 8.42
C PHE A 84 4.65 -17.40 7.15
N VAL A 85 3.72 -17.90 6.33
CA VAL A 85 4.03 -18.52 5.04
C VAL A 85 3.92 -17.45 3.96
N LEU A 86 5.03 -17.19 3.28
CA LEU A 86 5.07 -16.26 2.15
C LEU A 86 4.32 -16.83 0.93
N PRO A 87 3.72 -15.97 0.09
CA PRO A 87 3.03 -16.42 -1.10
C PRO A 87 4.01 -16.98 -2.14
N ALA A 88 3.59 -18.02 -2.85
CA ALA A 88 4.27 -18.48 -4.07
C ALA A 88 4.07 -17.46 -5.21
N TRP A 89 4.98 -17.47 -6.19
CA TRP A 89 4.92 -16.57 -7.34
C TRP A 89 3.55 -16.57 -8.06
N GLU A 90 2.98 -17.75 -8.27
CA GLU A 90 1.66 -17.88 -8.92
C GLU A 90 0.53 -17.22 -8.11
N GLN A 91 0.62 -17.20 -6.78
CA GLN A 91 -0.37 -16.52 -5.95
C GLN A 91 -0.26 -15.00 -6.04
N VAL A 92 0.97 -14.48 -6.25
CA VAL A 92 1.20 -13.05 -6.49
C VAL A 92 0.68 -12.65 -7.87
N ARG A 93 1.05 -13.40 -8.91
CA ARG A 93 0.65 -13.12 -10.30
C ARG A 93 -0.86 -13.20 -10.52
N ASN A 94 -1.52 -14.18 -9.91
CA ASN A 94 -2.96 -14.40 -10.08
C ASN A 94 -3.81 -13.61 -9.07
N ARG A 95 -3.19 -12.73 -8.26
CA ARG A 95 -3.94 -11.88 -7.33
C ARG A 95 -4.79 -10.90 -8.14
N GLN A 96 -6.06 -10.78 -7.77
CA GLN A 96 -6.91 -9.73 -8.34
C GLN A 96 -6.27 -8.36 -8.10
N TYR A 97 -6.17 -7.57 -9.16
CA TYR A 97 -5.72 -6.19 -9.12
C TYR A 97 -6.61 -5.38 -10.07
N ASP A 98 -7.44 -4.51 -9.50
CA ASP A 98 -8.31 -3.64 -10.27
C ASP A 98 -7.46 -2.51 -10.87
N PRO A 99 -7.68 -2.10 -12.13
CA PRO A 99 -7.04 -0.94 -12.71
C PRO A 99 -7.29 0.34 -11.90
N TRP A 100 -6.35 1.29 -11.95
CA TRP A 100 -6.58 2.63 -11.43
C TRP A 100 -7.45 3.44 -12.39
N ASP A 101 -8.41 4.16 -11.82
CA ASP A 101 -9.43 4.95 -12.52
C ASP A 101 -9.20 6.47 -12.39
N ARG A 102 -8.07 6.87 -11.81
CA ARG A 102 -7.75 8.25 -11.45
C ARG A 102 -6.24 8.49 -11.36
N HIS A 103 -5.87 9.77 -11.31
CA HIS A 103 -4.49 10.16 -11.12
C HIS A 103 -3.96 9.74 -9.75
N HIS A 104 -2.72 9.27 -9.75
CA HIS A 104 -1.94 8.86 -8.59
C HIS A 104 -0.47 8.87 -8.98
N ILE A 105 0.42 8.90 -8.00
CA ILE A 105 1.87 8.78 -8.20
C ILE A 105 2.19 7.31 -8.44
N VAL A 106 2.98 7.00 -9.47
CA VAL A 106 3.50 5.65 -9.71
C VAL A 106 5.00 5.64 -9.50
N ILE A 107 5.47 4.76 -8.61
CA ILE A 107 6.88 4.51 -8.36
C ILE A 107 7.20 3.09 -8.83
N ASP A 108 7.90 3.00 -9.95
CA ASP A 108 8.41 1.73 -10.46
C ASP A 108 9.80 1.44 -9.90
N THR A 109 9.89 0.38 -9.11
CA THR A 109 11.11 -0.04 -8.41
C THR A 109 11.97 -1.01 -9.21
N ALA A 110 11.59 -1.36 -10.44
CA ALA A 110 12.40 -2.23 -11.30
C ALA A 110 13.74 -1.56 -11.61
N HIS A 111 14.84 -2.30 -11.41
CA HIS A 111 16.20 -1.83 -11.64
C HIS A 111 16.60 -0.57 -10.85
N GLN A 112 15.85 -0.23 -9.79
CA GLN A 112 16.12 0.92 -8.94
C GLN A 112 16.60 0.49 -7.56
N THR A 113 17.51 1.28 -7.01
CA THR A 113 17.80 1.29 -5.58
C THR A 113 16.71 2.06 -4.81
N VAL A 114 16.66 1.84 -3.49
CA VAL A 114 15.74 2.57 -2.61
C VAL A 114 15.93 4.09 -2.73
N SER A 115 17.18 4.55 -2.83
CA SER A 115 17.49 5.98 -2.94
C SER A 115 16.95 6.60 -4.24
N GLU A 116 17.07 5.90 -5.37
CA GLU A 116 16.56 6.37 -6.66
C GLU A 116 15.02 6.42 -6.69
N SER A 117 14.36 5.39 -6.14
CA SER A 117 12.90 5.39 -5.99
C SER A 117 12.42 6.50 -5.05
N LEU A 118 13.17 6.79 -3.99
CA LEU A 118 12.85 7.84 -3.03
C LEU A 118 13.02 9.24 -3.63
N GLU A 119 14.11 9.47 -4.38
CA GLU A 119 14.33 10.72 -5.11
C GLU A 119 13.20 10.98 -6.10
N THR A 120 12.84 9.96 -6.90
CA THR A 120 11.70 10.02 -7.83
C THR A 120 10.39 10.37 -7.11
N LEU A 121 10.13 9.76 -5.95
CA LEU A 121 8.94 10.05 -5.16
C LEU A 121 8.91 11.51 -4.65
N TYR A 122 10.03 12.02 -4.15
CA TYR A 122 10.12 13.40 -3.68
C TYR A 122 9.88 14.42 -4.80
N GLU A 123 10.43 14.17 -6.00
CA GLU A 123 10.18 15.02 -7.17
C GLU A 123 8.69 15.07 -7.52
N GLN A 124 8.03 13.91 -7.58
CA GLN A 124 6.60 13.84 -7.90
C GLN A 124 5.72 14.51 -6.83
N LEU A 125 6.05 14.34 -5.55
CA LEU A 125 5.34 15.00 -4.45
C LEU A 125 5.46 16.52 -4.49
N ASN A 126 6.64 17.05 -4.81
CA ASN A 126 6.87 18.49 -4.91
C ASN A 126 6.10 19.11 -6.09
N ASN A 127 6.04 18.39 -7.22
CA ASN A 127 5.27 18.82 -8.38
C ASN A 127 3.75 18.81 -8.10
N SER A 128 3.28 17.84 -7.30
CA SER A 128 1.87 17.72 -6.93
C SER A 128 1.40 18.78 -5.94
N ARG A 129 2.30 19.32 -5.10
CA ARG A 129 2.02 20.42 -4.15
C ARG A 129 2.03 21.81 -4.79
N SER A 130 2.55 21.93 -6.01
CA SER A 130 2.72 23.19 -6.72
C SER A 130 1.58 23.50 -7.71
N GLN A 131 0.54 22.65 -7.74
CA GLN A 131 -0.71 22.83 -8.50
C GLN A 131 -1.86 23.13 -7.54
#